data_AF-A0AB39T631-F1
#
_entry.id   AF-A0AB39T631-F1
#
_cell.length_a   1.000
_cell.length_b   1.000
_cell.length_c   1.000
_cell.angle_alpha   90.00
_cell.angle_beta   90.00
_cell.angle_gamma   90.00
#
_symmetry.space_group_name_H-M   'P 1'
#
loop_
_entity.id
_entity.type
_entity.pdbx_description
1 polymer ?
#
loop_
_entity_poly.entity_id
_entity_poly.type
_entity_poly.pdbx_seq_one_letter_code
_entity_poly.pdbx_strand_id
1 'polypeptide(L)'
;MDISRVSFDPSKHYSRLIHQQGRVTLDADANEQTQVLLHYLRTVVADVLGPTARPESAPGFDVSRVPDDPDADLLIGPGRLYVDGLLVESGEETTYLGQPEGYVDPDRGAVPDGPFGVYLRAWEREITAIQDPSIREVALGATGPDTAARAKVVWQVALHPYGNDDPGSSGAADALRTWLARLHGPKGRMAARTGDDRTGPAEPCVIAPEARYRGPENQLYRVQIHTSGVGARPGDDHTHLHPVPAARKRGAAARGKAAEPDTATFVWSRENASVAFPVARVAGPVVTLESWGRDGSLGLDVGDWVELLDDATAVRAADDLPTAPAPRIHRITALDVAGRTVTLDADPNDAAPGAEPPAPAVTGDPELHPYLRRWDHRPPPGADALPVVLDTWIPLEDGVEVRFSAPPAPDDLPKKAAHKPPRFRRGDHWLVPARTVSGDVLWPQDPEGPAAVEPHGVVYRYAPLAYVPAQGDPVPLVPVFTPLFP
;
A
#
# COMPACT_ATOMS: atom_id res chain seq x y z
N MET A 1 1.20 11.81 2.50
CA MET A 1 0.80 13.20 2.80
C MET A 1 0.58 13.37 4.30
N ASP A 2 0.96 14.50 4.89
CA ASP A 2 0.63 14.78 6.30
C ASP A 2 -0.75 15.45 6.39
N ILE A 3 -1.65 14.89 7.21
CA ILE A 3 -3.02 15.38 7.41
C ILE A 3 -3.35 15.33 8.89
N SER A 4 -4.37 16.07 9.32
CA SER A 4 -4.72 16.09 10.75
C SER A 4 -5.18 14.71 11.23
N ARG A 5 -6.10 14.07 10.52
CA ARG A 5 -6.66 12.72 10.78
C ARG A 5 -7.58 12.29 9.64
N VAL A 6 -7.89 11.00 9.57
CA VAL A 6 -9.05 10.48 8.82
C VAL A 6 -10.20 10.31 9.81
N SER A 7 -11.35 10.94 9.55
CA SER A 7 -12.51 10.92 10.46
C SER A 7 -13.76 10.28 9.89
N PHE A 8 -13.79 9.99 8.58
CA PHE A 8 -14.90 9.30 7.95
C PHE A 8 -15.08 7.89 8.53
N ASP A 9 -16.32 7.61 8.91
CA ASP A 9 -16.74 6.31 9.44
C ASP A 9 -18.11 5.97 8.84
N PRO A 10 -18.18 5.02 7.87
CA PRO A 10 -19.42 4.69 7.20
C PRO A 10 -20.49 4.09 8.14
N SER A 11 -20.09 3.56 9.32
CA SER A 11 -21.03 2.99 10.29
C SER A 11 -21.89 4.04 11.00
N LYS A 12 -21.49 5.32 10.97
CA LYS A 12 -22.23 6.43 11.57
C LYS A 12 -23.34 6.98 10.67
N HIS A 13 -23.36 6.56 9.40
CA HIS A 13 -24.38 6.95 8.43
C HIS A 13 -24.56 8.47 8.26
N TYR A 14 -23.49 9.25 8.42
CA TYR A 14 -23.53 10.68 8.12
C TYR A 14 -23.69 10.91 6.62
N SER A 15 -24.61 11.79 6.25
CA SER A 15 -24.88 12.13 4.84
C SER A 15 -24.15 13.39 4.37
N ARG A 16 -23.70 14.25 5.29
CA ARG A 16 -22.89 15.45 5.06
C ARG A 16 -22.36 16.02 6.37
N LEU A 17 -21.40 16.93 6.28
CA LEU A 17 -20.93 17.79 7.35
C LEU A 17 -21.66 19.15 7.29
N ILE A 18 -21.79 19.79 8.45
CA ILE A 18 -22.42 21.11 8.58
C ILE A 18 -21.44 22.04 9.30
N HIS A 19 -20.84 22.97 8.56
CA HIS A 19 -19.98 24.00 9.15
C HIS A 19 -20.79 24.97 9.99
N GLN A 20 -20.35 25.19 11.23
CA GLN A 20 -20.99 26.12 12.16
C GLN A 20 -20.32 27.49 12.08
N GLN A 21 -21.13 28.55 12.13
CA GLN A 21 -20.64 29.93 12.14
C GLN A 21 -19.69 30.16 13.32
N GLY A 22 -18.53 30.76 13.04
CA GLY A 22 -17.55 31.15 14.07
C GLY A 22 -16.70 30.01 14.64
N ARG A 23 -16.74 28.81 14.04
CA ARG A 23 -15.88 27.68 14.42
C ARG A 23 -14.68 27.55 13.48
N VAL A 24 -13.59 26.98 13.99
CA VAL A 24 -12.38 26.66 13.21
C VAL A 24 -12.67 25.46 12.29
N THR A 25 -12.17 25.51 11.07
CA THR A 25 -12.22 24.40 10.10
C THR A 25 -10.87 23.70 10.04
N LEU A 26 -10.88 22.38 9.95
CA LEU A 26 -9.68 21.57 9.72
C LEU A 26 -9.72 20.93 8.33
N ASP A 27 -8.56 20.54 7.81
CA ASP A 27 -8.43 19.73 6.59
C ASP A 27 -9.26 18.43 6.70
N ALA A 28 -9.28 17.83 7.89
CA ALA A 28 -10.05 16.62 8.17
C ALA A 28 -11.55 16.79 7.89
N ASP A 29 -12.14 17.98 8.09
CA ASP A 29 -13.56 18.22 7.82
C ASP A 29 -13.84 18.20 6.31
N ALA A 30 -13.00 18.86 5.51
CA ALA A 30 -13.13 18.86 4.05
C ALA A 30 -12.89 17.46 3.45
N ASN A 31 -11.91 16.74 3.99
CA ASN A 31 -11.58 15.37 3.60
C ASN A 31 -12.74 14.41 3.93
N GLU A 32 -13.32 14.50 5.13
CA GLU A 32 -14.47 13.68 5.54
C GLU A 32 -15.71 13.97 4.68
N GLN A 33 -16.01 15.24 4.41
CA GLN A 33 -17.13 15.61 3.52
C GLN A 33 -16.97 14.99 2.12
N THR A 34 -15.75 14.97 1.58
CA THR A 34 -15.46 14.33 0.29
C THR A 34 -15.64 12.83 0.36
N GLN A 35 -15.15 12.18 1.42
CA GLN A 35 -15.30 10.74 1.61
C GLN A 35 -16.76 10.31 1.79
N VAL A 36 -17.58 11.08 2.51
CA VAL A 36 -19.04 10.86 2.62
C VAL A 36 -19.70 10.89 1.24
N LEU A 37 -19.38 11.89 0.42
CA LEU A 37 -19.94 12.02 -0.93
C LEU A 37 -19.50 10.86 -1.83
N LEU A 38 -18.21 10.52 -1.83
CA LEU A 38 -17.68 9.42 -2.62
C LEU A 38 -18.26 8.06 -2.21
N HIS A 39 -18.43 7.82 -0.91
CA HIS A 39 -19.09 6.62 -0.40
C HIS A 39 -20.51 6.51 -0.95
N TYR A 40 -21.32 7.56 -0.81
CA TYR A 40 -22.68 7.59 -1.36
C TYR A 40 -22.71 7.34 -2.88
N LEU A 41 -21.90 8.08 -3.64
CA LEU A 41 -21.87 7.97 -5.11
C LEU A 41 -21.44 6.57 -5.57
N ARG A 42 -20.35 6.03 -5.02
CA ARG A 42 -19.85 4.70 -5.40
C ARG A 42 -20.84 3.60 -5.01
N THR A 43 -21.47 3.69 -3.84
CA THR A 43 -22.52 2.74 -3.44
C THR A 43 -23.71 2.78 -4.39
N VAL A 44 -24.23 3.97 -4.73
CA VAL A 44 -25.35 4.07 -5.69
C VAL A 44 -24.97 3.49 -7.06
N VAL A 45 -23.77 3.77 -7.56
CA VAL A 45 -23.31 3.21 -8.85
C VAL A 45 -23.23 1.69 -8.78
N ALA A 46 -22.66 1.13 -7.71
CA ALA A 46 -22.54 -0.31 -7.53
C ALA A 46 -23.91 -0.99 -7.36
N ASP A 47 -24.86 -0.37 -6.65
CA ASP A 47 -26.21 -0.92 -6.44
C ASP A 47 -27.03 -0.93 -7.74
N VAL A 48 -26.80 0.04 -8.64
CA VAL A 48 -27.53 0.15 -9.91
C VAL A 48 -26.91 -0.71 -11.01
N LEU A 49 -25.57 -0.71 -11.13
CA LEU A 49 -24.85 -1.39 -12.22
C LEU A 49 -24.34 -2.78 -11.85
N GLY A 50 -24.33 -3.12 -10.56
CA GLY A 50 -23.62 -4.28 -10.03
C GLY A 50 -22.14 -4.00 -9.73
N PRO A 51 -21.39 -5.01 -9.28
CA PRO A 51 -20.00 -4.85 -8.83
C PRO A 51 -19.03 -4.48 -9.96
N THR A 52 -19.34 -4.84 -11.21
CA THR A 52 -18.48 -4.56 -12.37
C THR A 52 -19.32 -4.35 -13.61
N ALA A 53 -19.18 -3.23 -14.32
CA ALA A 53 -19.95 -2.96 -15.54
C ALA A 53 -19.27 -1.95 -16.48
N ARG A 54 -19.51 -2.06 -17.79
CA ARG A 54 -19.01 -1.14 -18.83
C ARG A 54 -20.16 -0.41 -19.52
N PRO A 55 -20.08 0.91 -19.79
CA PRO A 55 -21.11 1.60 -20.57
C PRO A 55 -21.01 1.23 -22.05
N GLU A 56 -22.13 0.92 -22.69
CA GLU A 56 -22.22 0.59 -24.12
C GLU A 56 -21.66 1.70 -25.02
N SER A 57 -21.78 2.96 -24.61
CA SER A 57 -21.29 4.11 -25.39
C SER A 57 -19.76 4.26 -25.39
N ALA A 58 -19.06 3.60 -24.46
CA ALA A 58 -17.61 3.65 -24.33
C ALA A 58 -17.08 2.43 -23.55
N PRO A 59 -17.24 1.20 -24.09
CA PRO A 59 -16.88 -0.01 -23.37
C PRO A 59 -15.35 -0.11 -23.27
N GLY A 60 -14.81 0.03 -22.06
CA GLY A 60 -13.36 -0.04 -21.83
C GLY A 60 -12.84 -1.44 -21.60
N PHE A 61 -11.51 -1.59 -21.65
CA PHE A 61 -10.79 -2.77 -21.19
C PHE A 61 -11.21 -4.06 -21.88
N ASP A 62 -11.56 -3.98 -23.16
CA ASP A 62 -11.70 -5.17 -23.98
C ASP A 62 -10.33 -5.81 -24.20
N VAL A 63 -10.26 -7.13 -24.12
CA VAL A 63 -9.01 -7.87 -24.18
C VAL A 63 -8.98 -8.66 -25.48
N SER A 64 -7.95 -8.46 -26.29
CA SER A 64 -7.73 -9.22 -27.51
C SER A 64 -6.26 -9.63 -27.65
N ARG A 65 -5.99 -10.63 -28.49
CA ARG A 65 -4.62 -11.04 -28.81
C ARG A 65 -4.01 -10.03 -29.78
N VAL A 66 -2.72 -9.75 -29.65
CA VAL A 66 -2.01 -8.90 -30.62
C VAL A 66 -1.99 -9.58 -32.00
N PRO A 67 -2.32 -8.87 -33.09
CA PRO A 67 -2.18 -9.41 -34.44
C PRO A 67 -0.74 -9.87 -34.74
N ASP A 68 -0.58 -10.99 -35.42
CA ASP A 68 0.70 -11.59 -35.86
C ASP A 68 1.66 -12.09 -34.76
N ASP A 69 1.44 -11.73 -33.48
CA ASP A 69 2.16 -12.31 -32.33
C ASP A 69 1.24 -12.50 -31.11
N PRO A 70 0.27 -13.41 -31.19
CA PRO A 70 -0.82 -13.55 -30.22
C PRO A 70 -0.40 -14.07 -28.85
N ASP A 71 0.84 -14.56 -28.71
CA ASP A 71 1.38 -15.15 -27.49
C ASP A 71 2.42 -14.25 -26.81
N ALA A 72 2.84 -13.15 -27.45
CA ALA A 72 3.79 -12.21 -26.86
C ALA A 72 3.13 -11.20 -25.89
N ASP A 73 1.93 -10.71 -26.21
CA ASP A 73 1.25 -9.66 -25.45
C ASP A 73 -0.28 -9.69 -25.69
N LEU A 74 -1.02 -8.88 -24.94
CA LEU A 74 -2.47 -8.71 -25.07
C LEU A 74 -2.82 -7.24 -25.28
N LEU A 75 -3.71 -6.95 -26.23
CA LEU A 75 -4.28 -5.62 -26.42
C LEU A 75 -5.34 -5.35 -25.36
N ILE A 76 -5.37 -4.11 -24.88
CA ILE A 76 -6.34 -3.57 -23.92
C ILE A 76 -7.00 -2.35 -24.54
N GLY A 77 -8.30 -2.47 -24.85
CA GLY A 77 -9.06 -1.41 -25.50
C GLY A 77 -9.34 -0.19 -24.59
N PRO A 78 -9.42 1.02 -25.16
CA PRO A 78 -9.77 2.24 -24.43
C PRO A 78 -11.24 2.26 -24.02
N GLY A 79 -11.59 3.10 -23.05
CA GLY A 79 -12.96 3.34 -22.62
C GLY A 79 -13.12 3.34 -21.10
N ARG A 80 -14.33 3.04 -20.64
CA ARG A 80 -14.70 3.14 -19.22
C ARG A 80 -15.12 1.79 -18.65
N LEU A 81 -14.81 1.60 -17.37
CA LEU A 81 -15.22 0.47 -16.54
C LEU A 81 -15.56 0.98 -15.14
N TYR A 82 -16.66 0.50 -14.57
CA TYR A 82 -16.98 0.72 -13.17
C TYR A 82 -16.63 -0.54 -12.37
N VAL A 83 -15.88 -0.40 -11.29
CA VAL A 83 -15.50 -1.49 -10.37
C VAL A 83 -15.89 -1.09 -8.94
N ASP A 84 -16.89 -1.76 -8.37
CA ASP A 84 -17.50 -1.44 -7.08
C ASP A 84 -17.84 0.06 -6.96
N GLY A 85 -18.38 0.63 -8.04
CA GLY A 85 -18.74 2.04 -8.16
C GLY A 85 -17.59 3.01 -8.47
N LEU A 86 -16.34 2.55 -8.46
CA LEU A 86 -15.19 3.35 -8.88
C LEU A 86 -15.14 3.42 -10.41
N LEU A 87 -15.17 4.63 -10.99
CA LEU A 87 -14.91 4.84 -12.42
C LEU A 87 -13.42 4.64 -12.71
N VAL A 88 -13.13 3.77 -13.67
CA VAL A 88 -11.80 3.48 -14.20
C VAL A 88 -11.81 3.79 -15.69
N GLU A 89 -10.81 4.52 -16.16
CA GLU A 89 -10.74 5.02 -17.54
C GLU A 89 -9.39 4.67 -18.18
N SER A 90 -9.44 4.20 -19.42
CA SER A 90 -8.28 4.14 -20.32
C SER A 90 -8.53 5.06 -21.50
N GLY A 91 -7.67 6.06 -21.69
CA GLY A 91 -7.83 7.07 -22.75
C GLY A 91 -7.46 6.57 -24.13
N GLU A 92 -6.52 5.62 -24.23
CA GLU A 92 -5.98 5.10 -25.47
C GLU A 92 -5.87 3.57 -25.42
N GLU A 93 -5.75 2.94 -26.58
CA GLU A 93 -5.42 1.52 -26.67
C GLU A 93 -3.99 1.31 -26.16
N THR A 94 -3.79 0.24 -25.41
CA THR A 94 -2.48 -0.13 -24.89
C THR A 94 -2.34 -1.65 -24.89
N THR A 95 -1.21 -2.16 -24.38
CA THR A 95 -0.98 -3.59 -24.23
C THR A 95 -0.79 -3.97 -22.78
N TYR A 96 -0.86 -5.25 -22.45
CA TYR A 96 -0.60 -5.71 -21.10
C TYR A 96 0.84 -5.41 -20.64
N LEU A 97 1.85 -5.52 -21.51
CA LEU A 97 3.22 -5.12 -21.17
C LEU A 97 3.43 -3.59 -21.16
N GLY A 98 2.69 -2.86 -22.01
CA GLY A 98 2.82 -1.41 -22.21
C GLY A 98 1.81 -0.53 -21.47
N GLN A 99 0.94 -1.12 -20.65
CA GLN A 99 -0.12 -0.41 -19.93
C GLN A 99 0.42 0.72 -19.04
N PRO A 100 -0.29 1.86 -18.94
CA PRO A 100 0.13 2.98 -18.12
C PRO A 100 0.19 2.57 -16.66
N GLU A 101 1.22 3.02 -15.95
CA GLU A 101 1.44 2.67 -14.53
C GLU A 101 1.48 1.15 -14.29
N GLY A 102 1.71 0.33 -15.33
CA GLY A 102 1.83 -1.12 -15.23
C GLY A 102 3.20 -1.55 -14.74
N TYR A 103 4.23 -0.99 -15.37
CA TYR A 103 5.63 -1.38 -15.21
C TYR A 103 5.76 -2.89 -15.07
N VAL A 104 5.14 -3.65 -15.99
CA VAL A 104 5.23 -5.12 -15.92
C VAL A 104 6.68 -5.51 -16.11
N ASP A 105 7.20 -6.36 -15.24
CA ASP A 105 8.53 -6.95 -15.43
C ASP A 105 8.45 -7.94 -16.59
N PRO A 106 9.09 -7.69 -17.75
CA PRO A 106 8.96 -8.58 -18.91
C PRO A 106 9.48 -10.00 -18.63
N ASP A 107 10.48 -10.13 -17.75
CA ASP A 107 11.09 -11.43 -17.41
C ASP A 107 10.19 -12.28 -16.50
N ARG A 108 9.30 -11.63 -15.74
CA ARG A 108 8.39 -12.27 -14.78
C ARG A 108 6.92 -12.22 -15.20
N GLY A 109 6.60 -11.41 -16.21
CA GLY A 109 5.24 -11.04 -16.58
C GLY A 109 4.75 -11.66 -17.88
N ALA A 110 5.50 -12.53 -18.55
CA ALA A 110 5.12 -13.10 -19.86
C ALA A 110 3.69 -13.67 -19.88
N VAL A 111 3.02 -13.53 -21.03
CA VAL A 111 1.67 -14.07 -21.24
C VAL A 111 1.71 -15.61 -21.17
N PRO A 112 0.84 -16.27 -20.37
CA PRO A 112 0.84 -17.72 -20.25
C PRO A 112 0.31 -18.46 -21.49
N ASP A 113 0.83 -19.66 -21.78
CA ASP A 113 0.43 -20.48 -22.93
C ASP A 113 -1.02 -21.03 -22.89
N GLY A 114 -1.70 -21.06 -21.74
CA GLY A 114 -2.98 -21.77 -21.64
C GLY A 114 -3.72 -21.59 -20.33
N PRO A 115 -5.01 -21.98 -20.34
CA PRO A 115 -6.11 -21.05 -20.11
C PRO A 115 -5.89 -20.22 -18.85
N PHE A 116 -6.12 -18.91 -19.00
CA PHE A 116 -5.89 -17.97 -17.92
C PHE A 116 -7.00 -16.92 -17.85
N GLY A 117 -7.18 -16.41 -16.65
CA GLY A 117 -8.04 -15.26 -16.40
C GLY A 117 -7.26 -13.96 -16.57
N VAL A 118 -7.90 -12.95 -17.13
CA VAL A 118 -7.43 -11.58 -17.17
C VAL A 118 -8.29 -10.78 -16.20
N TYR A 119 -7.67 -10.05 -15.29
CA TYR A 119 -8.37 -9.24 -14.31
C TYR A 119 -7.74 -7.86 -14.18
N LEU A 120 -8.57 -6.87 -13.85
CA LEU A 120 -8.15 -5.52 -13.55
C LEU A 120 -8.05 -5.34 -12.04
N ARG A 121 -6.99 -4.68 -11.60
CA ARG A 121 -6.76 -4.14 -10.26
C ARG A 121 -6.84 -2.62 -10.36
N ALA A 122 -7.68 -1.97 -9.57
CA ALA A 122 -7.76 -0.51 -9.50
C ALA A 122 -7.76 -0.01 -8.06
N TRP A 123 -7.14 1.15 -7.83
CA TRP A 123 -7.09 1.80 -6.51
C TRP A 123 -6.88 3.30 -6.65
N GLU A 124 -7.00 4.03 -5.55
CA GLU A 124 -6.65 5.44 -5.47
C GLU A 124 -5.21 5.59 -4.99
N ARG A 125 -4.34 6.13 -5.86
CA ARG A 125 -2.95 6.45 -5.57
C ARG A 125 -2.83 7.91 -5.13
N GLU A 126 -2.09 8.16 -4.05
CA GLU A 126 -1.70 9.51 -3.66
C GLU A 126 -0.65 10.07 -4.65
N ILE A 127 -0.91 11.27 -5.16
CA ILE A 127 -0.04 12.01 -6.07
C ILE A 127 0.35 13.34 -5.39
N THR A 128 1.65 13.55 -5.22
CA THR A 128 2.21 14.77 -4.61
C THR A 128 2.93 15.60 -5.68
N ALA A 129 3.44 16.77 -5.30
CA ALA A 129 4.28 17.59 -6.17
C ALA A 129 5.57 16.89 -6.65
N ILE A 130 5.95 15.74 -6.05
CA ILE A 130 7.06 14.89 -6.54
C ILE A 130 6.67 14.22 -7.87
N GLN A 131 5.45 13.69 -7.95
CA GLN A 131 4.94 13.00 -9.14
C GLN A 131 4.35 13.97 -10.17
N ASP A 132 3.73 15.06 -9.70
CA ASP A 132 3.16 16.07 -10.57
C ASP A 132 3.52 17.48 -10.05
N PRO A 133 4.65 18.03 -10.51
CA PRO A 133 5.08 19.38 -10.10
C PRO A 133 4.07 20.48 -10.41
N SER A 134 3.13 20.26 -11.34
CA SER A 134 2.15 21.26 -11.77
C SER A 134 1.05 21.52 -10.75
N ILE A 135 0.82 20.60 -9.79
CA ILE A 135 -0.20 20.79 -8.74
C ILE A 135 0.22 21.84 -7.70
N ARG A 136 1.51 22.21 -7.69
CA ARG A 136 2.04 23.18 -6.73
C ARG A 136 1.73 24.61 -7.15
N GLU A 137 1.33 25.43 -6.19
CA GLU A 137 1.12 26.87 -6.41
C GLU A 137 2.46 27.58 -6.63
N VAL A 138 2.68 28.02 -7.88
CA VAL A 138 3.91 28.69 -8.31
C VAL A 138 4.13 30.02 -7.61
N ALA A 139 3.06 30.71 -7.20
CA ALA A 139 3.13 31.99 -6.50
C ALA A 139 3.75 31.88 -5.11
N LEU A 140 3.81 30.67 -4.53
CA LEU A 140 4.42 30.44 -3.21
C LEU A 140 5.93 30.19 -3.28
N GLY A 141 6.52 30.33 -4.47
CA GLY A 141 7.96 30.24 -4.70
C GLY A 141 8.46 28.81 -4.92
N ALA A 142 9.74 28.67 -5.33
CA ALA A 142 10.39 27.42 -5.71
C ALA A 142 10.45 26.35 -4.58
N THR A 143 10.33 26.79 -3.33
CA THR A 143 10.31 25.99 -2.10
C THR A 143 9.03 26.21 -1.29
N GLY A 144 8.00 26.78 -1.91
CA GLY A 144 6.72 27.09 -1.26
C GLY A 144 5.97 25.84 -0.78
N PRO A 145 5.02 26.01 0.16
CA PRO A 145 4.23 24.90 0.66
C PRO A 145 3.43 24.24 -0.48
N ASP A 146 3.39 22.92 -0.46
CA ASP A 146 2.35 22.16 -1.16
C ASP A 146 1.09 22.23 -0.33
N THR A 147 -0.01 22.58 -0.98
CA THR A 147 -1.27 22.88 -0.31
C THR A 147 -2.17 21.65 -0.21
N ALA A 148 -2.16 20.80 -1.24
CA ALA A 148 -2.98 19.60 -1.29
C ALA A 148 -2.46 18.62 -2.34
N ALA A 149 -2.32 17.35 -1.96
CA ALA A 149 -2.09 16.24 -2.89
C ALA A 149 -3.33 15.94 -3.75
N ARG A 150 -3.22 14.96 -4.65
CA ARG A 150 -4.36 14.39 -5.41
C ARG A 150 -4.49 12.91 -5.13
N ALA A 151 -5.72 12.40 -5.21
CA ALA A 151 -5.98 10.98 -5.35
C ALA A 151 -6.25 10.69 -6.83
N LYS A 152 -5.38 9.90 -7.46
CA LYS A 152 -5.51 9.46 -8.87
C LYS A 152 -6.02 8.02 -8.87
N VAL A 153 -7.07 7.74 -9.65
CA VAL A 153 -7.44 6.35 -9.92
C VAL A 153 -6.37 5.74 -10.83
N VAL A 154 -5.70 4.72 -10.32
CA VAL A 154 -4.70 3.93 -11.06
C VAL A 154 -5.27 2.54 -11.27
N TRP A 155 -4.95 1.95 -12.41
CA TRP A 155 -5.37 0.60 -12.74
C TRP A 155 -4.22 -0.18 -13.38
N GLN A 156 -4.27 -1.50 -13.22
CA GLN A 156 -3.39 -2.44 -13.89
C GLN A 156 -4.17 -3.70 -14.24
N VAL A 157 -3.89 -4.26 -15.42
CA VAL A 157 -4.33 -5.57 -15.87
C VAL A 157 -3.28 -6.60 -15.48
N ALA A 158 -3.75 -7.70 -14.89
CA ALA A 158 -2.94 -8.80 -14.42
C ALA A 158 -3.53 -10.15 -14.90
N LEU A 159 -2.67 -11.17 -14.89
CA LEU A 159 -2.97 -12.50 -15.45
C LEU A 159 -3.00 -13.55 -14.34
N HIS A 160 -3.93 -14.50 -14.45
CA HIS A 160 -4.07 -15.63 -13.52
C HIS A 160 -4.15 -16.95 -14.29
N PRO A 161 -3.05 -17.73 -14.39
CA PRO A 161 -3.08 -19.05 -15.02
C PRO A 161 -3.94 -20.03 -14.21
N TYR A 162 -4.91 -20.69 -14.84
CA TYR A 162 -5.72 -21.71 -14.17
C TYR A 162 -5.00 -23.07 -14.07
N GLY A 163 -4.02 -23.31 -14.95
CA GLY A 163 -3.30 -24.59 -15.00
C GLY A 163 -4.24 -25.75 -15.30
N ASN A 164 -4.19 -26.81 -14.49
CA ASN A 164 -5.02 -28.01 -14.68
C ASN A 164 -6.47 -27.85 -14.20
N ASP A 165 -6.76 -26.80 -13.43
CA ASP A 165 -8.08 -26.54 -12.84
C ASP A 165 -8.85 -25.49 -13.69
N ASP A 166 -8.85 -25.67 -15.02
CA ASP A 166 -9.53 -24.77 -15.95
C ASP A 166 -11.05 -24.76 -15.71
N PRO A 167 -11.65 -23.63 -15.29
CA PRO A 167 -13.07 -23.52 -15.05
C PRO A 167 -13.89 -23.31 -16.34
N GLY A 168 -13.23 -23.12 -17.48
CA GLY A 168 -13.84 -22.66 -18.73
C GLY A 168 -14.42 -21.24 -18.60
N SER A 169 -14.91 -20.69 -19.72
CA SER A 169 -15.39 -19.31 -19.78
C SER A 169 -16.55 -19.01 -18.83
N SER A 170 -17.45 -19.98 -18.62
CA SER A 170 -18.61 -19.81 -17.72
C SER A 170 -18.24 -19.78 -16.24
N GLY A 171 -17.15 -20.43 -15.84
CA GLY A 171 -16.70 -20.50 -14.44
C GLY A 171 -15.54 -19.56 -14.11
N ALA A 172 -14.90 -18.97 -15.12
CA ALA A 172 -13.69 -18.15 -14.98
C ALA A 172 -13.87 -16.97 -14.02
N ALA A 173 -14.97 -16.22 -14.15
CA ALA A 173 -15.23 -15.07 -13.28
C ALA A 173 -15.34 -15.49 -11.80
N ASP A 174 -16.05 -16.58 -11.51
CA ASP A 174 -16.22 -17.08 -10.15
C ASP A 174 -14.93 -17.68 -9.59
N ALA A 175 -14.16 -18.38 -10.42
CA ALA A 175 -12.85 -18.90 -10.05
C ALA A 175 -11.88 -17.78 -9.66
N LEU A 176 -11.80 -16.72 -10.48
CA LEU A 176 -11.01 -15.51 -10.19
C LEU A 176 -11.46 -14.83 -8.90
N ARG A 177 -12.77 -14.58 -8.74
CA ARG A 177 -13.32 -13.98 -7.51
C ARG A 177 -12.99 -14.83 -6.28
N THR A 178 -13.09 -16.16 -6.39
CA THR A 178 -12.77 -17.08 -5.30
C THR A 178 -11.28 -17.12 -4.99
N TRP A 179 -10.42 -17.00 -6.00
CA TRP A 179 -8.97 -16.88 -5.80
C TRP A 179 -8.61 -15.55 -5.15
N LEU A 180 -9.12 -14.43 -5.66
CA LEU A 180 -8.93 -13.09 -5.09
C LEU A 180 -9.44 -13.00 -3.65
N ALA A 181 -10.61 -13.56 -3.33
CA ALA A 181 -11.13 -13.59 -1.96
C ALA A 181 -10.23 -14.42 -1.01
N ARG A 182 -9.61 -15.50 -1.51
CA ARG A 182 -8.64 -16.30 -0.74
C ARG A 182 -7.34 -15.55 -0.52
N LEU A 183 -6.84 -14.87 -1.54
CA LEU A 183 -5.67 -14.00 -1.43
C LEU A 183 -5.95 -12.87 -0.45
N HIS A 184 -7.14 -12.27 -0.56
CA HIS A 184 -7.69 -11.21 0.28
C HIS A 184 -8.33 -11.70 1.57
N GLY A 185 -8.00 -12.91 2.02
CA GLY A 185 -8.45 -13.47 3.29
C GLY A 185 -8.27 -12.49 4.46
N PRO A 186 -8.93 -12.76 5.59
CA PRO A 186 -9.15 -11.75 6.62
C PRO A 186 -7.82 -11.13 7.06
N LYS A 187 -7.77 -9.80 7.00
CA LYS A 187 -6.54 -9.03 7.22
C LYS A 187 -6.14 -9.08 8.69
N GLY A 188 -4.84 -9.06 8.95
CA GLY A 188 -4.34 -8.76 10.28
C GLY A 188 -4.89 -7.41 10.78
N ARG A 189 -5.12 -7.30 12.08
CA ARG A 189 -5.67 -6.10 12.71
C ARG A 189 -4.62 -5.45 13.59
N MET A 190 -4.82 -4.18 13.91
CA MET A 190 -3.98 -3.44 14.85
C MET A 190 -4.87 -2.71 15.85
N ALA A 191 -4.39 -2.57 17.08
CA ALA A 191 -4.90 -1.64 18.08
C ALA A 191 -3.78 -0.66 18.45
N ALA A 192 -4.12 0.57 18.81
CA ALA A 192 -3.16 1.56 19.30
C ALA A 192 -3.65 2.17 20.61
N ARG A 193 -2.70 2.54 21.47
CA ARG A 193 -2.98 3.25 22.72
C ARG A 193 -1.78 4.07 23.15
N THR A 194 -1.95 4.84 24.22
CA THR A 194 -0.83 5.26 25.05
C THR A 194 -0.64 4.34 26.25
N GLY A 195 0.59 3.91 26.51
CA GLY A 195 0.97 3.08 27.64
C GLY A 195 0.82 3.77 29.00
N ASP A 196 0.75 2.96 30.05
CA ASP A 196 0.57 3.40 31.45
C ASP A 196 1.89 3.61 32.22
N ASP A 197 3.06 3.44 31.57
CA ASP A 197 4.34 3.38 32.27
C ASP A 197 4.73 4.73 32.92
N ARG A 198 4.45 4.80 34.24
CA ARG A 198 4.83 5.83 35.21
C ARG A 198 6.27 5.67 35.74
N THR A 199 7.14 4.92 35.05
CA THR A 199 8.45 4.48 35.59
C THR A 199 9.66 5.24 35.02
N GLY A 200 9.52 6.55 34.77
CA GLY A 200 10.64 7.44 34.44
C GLY A 200 10.78 8.59 35.46
N PRO A 201 12.00 9.04 35.80
CA PRO A 201 12.17 10.20 36.68
C PRO A 201 11.54 11.44 36.05
N ALA A 202 10.76 12.17 36.85
CA ALA A 202 10.07 13.39 36.44
C ALA A 202 11.09 14.51 36.17
N GLU A 203 11.49 14.65 34.92
CA GLU A 203 12.14 15.87 34.41
C GLU A 203 11.04 16.93 34.23
N PRO A 204 11.12 18.08 34.95
CA PRO A 204 10.11 19.11 34.83
C PRO A 204 10.38 19.93 33.56
N CYS A 205 9.49 19.83 32.56
CA CYS A 205 8.91 20.96 31.83
C CYS A 205 7.84 20.54 30.80
N VAL A 206 6.60 21.04 31.03
CA VAL A 206 5.45 21.25 30.10
C VAL A 206 4.55 20.07 29.68
N ILE A 207 4.51 18.94 30.39
CA ILE A 207 3.48 17.91 30.15
C ILE A 207 2.79 17.58 31.48
N ALA A 208 1.45 17.60 31.50
CA ALA A 208 0.66 17.30 32.70
C ALA A 208 1.01 15.88 33.21
N PRO A 209 1.13 15.64 34.53
CA PRO A 209 1.46 14.33 35.08
C PRO A 209 0.53 13.18 34.64
N GLU A 210 -0.68 13.52 34.17
CA GLU A 210 -1.71 12.61 33.68
C GLU A 210 -1.63 12.30 32.17
N ALA A 211 -0.86 13.07 31.39
CA ALA A 211 -0.72 12.87 29.95
C ALA A 211 0.15 11.64 29.66
N ARG A 212 -0.43 10.70 28.90
CA ARG A 212 0.20 9.41 28.56
C ARG A 212 0.98 9.49 27.24
N TYR A 213 0.50 10.30 26.30
CA TYR A 213 1.27 10.77 25.15
C TYR A 213 2.15 11.95 25.57
N ARG A 214 3.44 11.86 25.24
CA ARG A 214 4.46 12.81 25.70
C ARG A 214 5.13 13.61 24.57
N GLY A 215 4.62 13.50 23.35
CA GLY A 215 5.16 14.26 22.23
C GLY A 215 4.85 15.76 22.35
N PRO A 216 5.80 16.63 21.94
CA PRO A 216 5.64 18.08 22.06
C PRO A 216 4.60 18.65 21.07
N GLU A 217 4.22 17.89 20.05
CA GLU A 217 3.36 18.32 18.94
C GLU A 217 2.26 17.29 18.68
N ASN A 218 1.21 17.71 17.97
CA ASN A 218 0.22 16.75 17.46
C ASN A 218 0.84 15.98 16.30
N GLN A 219 0.69 14.66 16.30
CA GLN A 219 1.26 13.79 15.27
C GLN A 219 0.17 12.94 14.61
N LEU A 220 0.47 12.43 13.41
CA LEU A 220 -0.32 11.41 12.74
C LEU A 220 0.58 10.23 12.41
N TYR A 221 0.76 9.34 13.40
CA TYR A 221 1.58 8.17 13.21
C TYR A 221 1.00 7.27 12.11
N ARG A 222 1.84 6.84 11.17
CA ARG A 222 1.53 5.76 10.24
C ARG A 222 2.31 4.53 10.63
N VAL A 223 1.61 3.43 10.87
CA VAL A 223 2.22 2.10 11.05
C VAL A 223 1.90 1.30 9.81
N GLN A 224 2.92 0.88 9.06
CA GLN A 224 2.77 0.24 7.76
C GLN A 224 3.50 -1.10 7.71
N ILE A 225 2.84 -2.11 7.16
CA ILE A 225 3.46 -3.37 6.81
C ILE A 225 4.42 -3.16 5.65
N HIS A 226 5.68 -3.53 5.86
CA HIS A 226 6.76 -3.37 4.88
C HIS A 226 6.94 -4.66 4.07
N THR A 227 7.18 -5.78 4.75
CA THR A 227 7.28 -7.10 4.11
C THR A 227 6.04 -7.92 4.43
N SER A 228 5.37 -8.43 3.39
CA SER A 228 4.21 -9.30 3.52
C SER A 228 4.59 -10.61 4.23
N GLY A 229 3.68 -11.15 5.04
CA GLY A 229 3.96 -12.38 5.77
C GLY A 229 2.89 -12.73 6.79
N VAL A 230 3.23 -13.64 7.70
CA VAL A 230 2.40 -13.97 8.87
C VAL A 230 2.87 -13.24 10.10
N GLY A 231 1.96 -12.95 11.03
CA GLY A 231 2.36 -12.46 12.34
C GLY A 231 3.05 -13.57 13.14
N ALA A 232 4.18 -13.24 13.77
CA ALA A 232 4.92 -14.17 14.61
C ALA A 232 4.26 -14.32 15.99
N ARG A 233 4.43 -15.47 16.65
CA ARG A 233 3.85 -15.69 17.98
C ARG A 233 4.77 -15.08 19.06
N PRO A 234 4.21 -14.66 20.21
CA PRO A 234 5.02 -14.25 21.34
C PRO A 234 6.03 -15.33 21.76
N GLY A 235 7.31 -14.96 21.79
CA GLY A 235 8.39 -15.82 22.28
C GLY A 235 9.08 -16.70 21.22
N ASP A 236 8.69 -16.62 19.94
CA ASP A 236 9.50 -17.24 18.88
C ASP A 236 10.84 -16.48 18.72
N ASP A 237 11.92 -17.17 18.32
CA ASP A 237 13.20 -16.53 18.05
C ASP A 237 13.14 -15.80 16.70
N HIS A 238 13.11 -14.47 16.76
CA HIS A 238 12.97 -13.59 15.58
C HIS A 238 14.32 -13.04 15.08
N THR A 239 15.45 -13.64 15.43
CA THR A 239 16.79 -13.15 15.01
C THR A 239 17.14 -13.44 13.54
N HIS A 240 16.29 -14.17 12.81
CA HIS A 240 16.45 -14.51 11.40
C HIS A 240 15.33 -13.91 10.53
N LEU A 241 15.19 -12.59 10.50
CA LEU A 241 14.13 -11.88 9.76
C LEU A 241 14.46 -11.59 8.28
N HIS A 242 15.59 -12.09 7.76
CA HIS A 242 15.89 -11.93 6.34
C HIS A 242 15.06 -12.90 5.50
N PRO A 243 14.44 -12.43 4.39
CA PRO A 243 13.90 -13.34 3.39
C PRO A 243 15.10 -14.02 2.72
N VAL A 244 15.45 -15.22 3.19
CA VAL A 244 16.25 -16.14 2.38
C VAL A 244 15.25 -17.00 1.63
N PRO A 245 14.89 -16.67 0.37
CA PRO A 245 14.22 -17.66 -0.44
C PRO A 245 15.17 -18.86 -0.53
N ALA A 246 14.75 -19.99 0.01
CA ALA A 246 15.50 -21.22 -0.16
C ALA A 246 15.68 -21.43 -1.66
N ALA A 247 16.90 -21.25 -2.16
CA ALA A 247 17.22 -21.37 -3.58
C ALA A 247 16.63 -22.68 -4.11
N ARG A 248 15.65 -22.58 -5.01
CA ARG A 248 15.09 -23.74 -5.71
C ARG A 248 16.22 -24.39 -6.50
N LYS A 249 16.79 -25.48 -5.99
CA LYS A 249 17.56 -26.40 -6.83
C LYS A 249 16.61 -26.92 -7.91
N ARG A 250 16.73 -26.42 -9.14
CA ARG A 250 16.10 -26.99 -10.33
C ARG A 250 16.56 -28.45 -10.43
N GLY A 251 15.62 -29.37 -10.22
CA GLY A 251 15.83 -30.80 -10.44
C GLY A 251 15.89 -31.63 -9.16
N ALA A 252 14.74 -31.83 -8.50
CA ALA A 252 14.38 -33.10 -7.86
C ALA A 252 12.94 -33.01 -7.35
N ALA A 253 12.07 -33.91 -7.82
CA ALA A 253 10.75 -34.15 -7.25
C ALA A 253 10.90 -34.81 -5.87
N ALA A 254 11.27 -34.04 -4.86
CA ALA A 254 11.16 -34.46 -3.47
C ALA A 254 9.86 -33.89 -2.90
N ARG A 255 9.04 -34.75 -2.28
CA ARG A 255 7.92 -34.33 -1.43
C ARG A 255 8.48 -33.53 -0.24
N GLY A 256 8.75 -32.25 -0.45
CA GLY A 256 9.25 -31.33 0.56
C GLY A 256 8.11 -30.85 1.45
N LYS A 257 8.36 -30.78 2.76
CA LYS A 257 7.56 -29.95 3.69
C LYS A 257 7.33 -28.58 3.05
N ALA A 258 6.09 -28.08 3.08
CA ALA A 258 5.82 -26.69 2.69
C ALA A 258 6.75 -25.77 3.51
N ALA A 259 7.41 -24.83 2.84
CA ALA A 259 8.21 -23.82 3.52
C ALA A 259 7.34 -23.08 4.56
N GLU A 260 7.90 -22.81 5.74
CA GLU A 260 7.22 -21.97 6.71
C GLU A 260 7.02 -20.57 6.10
N PRO A 261 5.84 -19.94 6.29
CA PRO A 261 5.60 -18.62 5.76
C PRO A 261 6.49 -17.59 6.44
N ASP A 262 7.07 -16.66 5.67
CA ASP A 262 7.90 -15.58 6.19
C ASP A 262 7.14 -14.72 7.20
N THR A 263 7.86 -14.26 8.23
CA THR A 263 7.32 -13.33 9.23
C THR A 263 7.14 -11.96 8.60
N ALA A 264 5.95 -11.37 8.76
CA ALA A 264 5.69 -10.02 8.30
C ALA A 264 6.53 -9.00 9.10
N THR A 265 6.93 -7.91 8.45
CA THR A 265 7.61 -6.79 9.09
C THR A 265 6.83 -5.50 8.90
N PHE A 266 7.06 -4.53 9.77
CA PHE A 266 6.44 -3.22 9.73
C PHE A 266 7.45 -2.11 9.99
N VAL A 267 7.09 -0.92 9.54
CA VAL A 267 7.77 0.35 9.76
C VAL A 267 6.76 1.37 10.28
N TRP A 268 7.25 2.47 10.82
CA TRP A 268 6.37 3.55 11.22
C TRP A 268 7.01 4.93 11.01
N SER A 269 6.15 5.94 10.90
CA SER A 269 6.54 7.34 10.78
C SER A 269 5.61 8.20 11.62
N ARG A 270 6.13 9.27 12.23
CA ARG A 270 5.39 10.29 12.98
C ARG A 270 4.48 11.15 12.11
N GLU A 271 4.95 11.47 10.91
CA GLU A 271 4.31 12.40 9.98
C GLU A 271 3.62 11.67 8.81
N ASN A 272 2.92 10.56 9.10
CA ASN A 272 2.19 9.78 8.10
C ASN A 272 3.02 9.35 6.86
N ALA A 273 4.33 9.09 7.06
CA ALA A 273 5.28 8.78 5.99
C ALA A 273 5.32 9.83 4.85
N SER A 274 5.02 11.08 5.19
CA SER A 274 4.95 12.20 4.26
C SER A 274 6.30 12.84 3.94
N VAL A 275 7.30 12.62 4.79
CA VAL A 275 8.65 13.15 4.63
C VAL A 275 9.34 12.39 3.51
N ALA A 276 9.37 13.00 2.34
CA ALA A 276 9.95 12.47 1.11
C ALA A 276 10.74 13.52 0.34
N PHE A 277 11.85 13.09 -0.28
CA PHE A 277 12.80 13.94 -0.99
C PHE A 277 12.98 13.44 -2.42
N PRO A 278 12.69 14.25 -3.45
CA PRO A 278 12.91 13.86 -4.84
C PRO A 278 14.39 13.58 -5.11
N VAL A 279 14.66 12.52 -5.87
CA VAL A 279 16.00 12.02 -6.18
C VAL A 279 16.37 12.41 -7.61
N ALA A 280 17.50 13.07 -7.78
CA ALA A 280 18.05 13.41 -9.08
C ALA A 280 18.89 12.27 -9.67
N ARG A 281 19.58 11.52 -8.81
CA ARG A 281 20.55 10.49 -9.22
C ARG A 281 20.84 9.50 -8.11
N VAL A 282 21.07 8.25 -8.49
CA VAL A 282 21.63 7.20 -7.63
C VAL A 282 22.94 6.70 -8.23
N ALA A 283 23.99 6.59 -7.43
CA ALA A 283 25.31 6.11 -7.85
C ALA A 283 26.00 5.35 -6.71
N GLY A 284 25.93 4.03 -6.75
CA GLY A 284 26.39 3.23 -5.62
C GLY A 284 25.53 3.53 -4.37
N PRO A 285 26.12 3.63 -3.18
CA PRO A 285 25.41 4.03 -1.96
C PRO A 285 25.08 5.53 -1.90
N VAL A 286 25.47 6.33 -2.90
CA VAL A 286 25.29 7.79 -2.87
C VAL A 286 24.04 8.17 -3.66
N VAL A 287 23.11 8.85 -2.98
CA VAL A 287 21.88 9.39 -3.55
C VAL A 287 21.99 10.92 -3.60
N THR A 288 21.79 11.50 -4.78
CA THR A 288 21.72 12.95 -4.97
C THR A 288 20.26 13.40 -5.00
N LEU A 289 19.91 14.33 -4.13
CA LEU A 289 18.56 14.90 -4.04
C LEU A 289 18.39 16.09 -4.98
N GLU A 290 17.19 16.26 -5.53
CA GLU A 290 16.82 17.49 -6.24
C GLU A 290 16.69 18.67 -5.28
N SER A 291 16.19 18.43 -4.06
CA SER A 291 16.07 19.43 -3.01
C SER A 291 16.15 18.80 -1.61
N TRP A 292 16.58 19.58 -0.62
CA TRP A 292 16.59 19.17 0.80
C TRP A 292 15.21 19.27 1.47
N GLY A 293 14.13 19.38 0.70
CA GLY A 293 12.81 19.65 1.26
C GLY A 293 12.67 21.09 1.78
N ARG A 294 11.59 21.33 2.54
CA ARG A 294 11.11 22.67 2.90
C ARG A 294 11.77 23.27 4.14
N ASP A 295 11.90 22.46 5.20
CA ASP A 295 12.19 22.94 6.55
C ASP A 295 13.32 22.14 7.20
N GLY A 296 14.26 22.84 7.84
CA GLY A 296 15.38 22.22 8.55
C GLY A 296 14.98 21.34 9.74
N SER A 297 13.71 21.40 10.20
CA SER A 297 13.17 20.55 11.27
C SER A 297 12.70 19.17 10.79
N LEU A 298 12.30 19.04 9.52
CA LEU A 298 11.90 17.77 8.89
C LEU A 298 13.01 17.23 7.96
N GLY A 299 14.25 17.59 8.28
CA GLY A 299 15.44 17.21 7.51
C GLY A 299 15.78 15.72 7.64
N LEU A 300 16.81 15.35 6.90
CA LEU A 300 17.51 14.07 7.06
C LEU A 300 18.71 14.28 7.97
N ASP A 301 18.92 13.35 8.89
CA ASP A 301 20.10 13.28 9.75
C ASP A 301 20.87 11.97 9.56
N VAL A 302 22.16 11.98 9.92
CA VAL A 302 22.94 10.74 9.97
C VAL A 302 22.34 9.80 11.01
N GLY A 303 22.07 8.56 10.60
CA GLY A 303 21.39 7.56 11.43
C GLY A 303 19.90 7.41 11.14
N ASP A 304 19.30 8.30 10.36
CA ASP A 304 17.91 8.13 9.89
C ASP A 304 17.77 6.94 8.95
N TRP A 305 16.56 6.38 8.92
CA TRP A 305 16.20 5.27 8.06
C TRP A 305 15.39 5.79 6.88
N VAL A 306 15.81 5.40 5.68
CA VAL A 306 15.21 5.83 4.43
C VAL A 306 14.98 4.68 3.47
N GLU A 307 13.91 4.76 2.71
CA GLU A 307 13.55 3.82 1.65
C GLU A 307 13.61 4.55 0.30
N LEU A 308 14.32 3.98 -0.68
CA LEU A 308 14.38 4.50 -2.04
C LEU A 308 13.23 3.90 -2.86
N LEU A 309 12.42 4.79 -3.45
CA LEU A 309 11.19 4.43 -4.14
C LEU A 309 11.04 5.23 -5.42
N ASP A 310 10.20 4.73 -6.33
CA ASP A 310 9.75 5.41 -7.54
C ASP A 310 8.30 4.98 -7.86
N ASP A 311 7.76 5.46 -8.97
CA ASP A 311 6.41 5.13 -9.43
C ASP A 311 6.23 3.63 -9.66
N ALA A 312 7.22 2.97 -10.27
CA ALA A 312 7.19 1.53 -10.52
C ALA A 312 7.14 0.72 -9.21
N THR A 313 7.92 1.11 -8.22
CA THR A 313 7.94 0.46 -6.91
C THR A 313 6.64 0.68 -6.15
N ALA A 314 6.04 1.87 -6.27
CA ALA A 314 4.79 2.20 -5.60
C ALA A 314 3.61 1.36 -6.09
N VAL A 315 3.52 1.07 -7.40
CA VAL A 315 2.40 0.31 -7.99
C VAL A 315 2.59 -1.21 -7.94
N ARG A 316 3.83 -1.69 -7.81
CA ARG A 316 4.15 -3.12 -7.61
C ARG A 316 3.93 -3.62 -6.18
N ALA A 317 3.53 -2.75 -5.25
CA ALA A 317 3.38 -3.09 -3.84
C ALA A 317 2.22 -4.06 -3.54
N ALA A 318 1.29 -4.25 -4.48
CA ALA A 318 0.13 -5.11 -4.29
C ALA A 318 0.50 -6.60 -4.37
N ASP A 319 -0.02 -7.38 -3.42
CA ASP A 319 0.34 -8.80 -3.19
C ASP A 319 -0.33 -9.81 -4.13
N ASP A 320 -1.17 -9.39 -5.09
CA ASP A 320 -1.86 -10.28 -6.04
C ASP A 320 -1.04 -10.70 -7.26
N LEU A 321 0.15 -10.13 -7.42
CA LEU A 321 1.16 -10.58 -8.38
C LEU A 321 2.30 -11.30 -7.62
N PRO A 322 3.12 -12.12 -8.30
CA PRO A 322 4.35 -12.65 -7.70
C PRO A 322 5.15 -11.48 -7.11
N THR A 323 5.19 -11.39 -5.77
CA THR A 323 5.64 -10.20 -5.07
C THR A 323 7.09 -9.92 -5.41
N ALA A 324 7.33 -8.74 -6.01
CA ALA A 324 8.64 -8.12 -5.91
C ALA A 324 8.95 -7.96 -4.41
N PRO A 325 10.16 -8.35 -3.96
CA PRO A 325 10.53 -8.13 -2.57
C PRO A 325 10.39 -6.65 -2.23
N ALA A 326 10.05 -6.35 -0.98
CA ALA A 326 10.06 -4.97 -0.51
C ALA A 326 11.49 -4.41 -0.68
N PRO A 327 11.64 -3.16 -1.17
CA PRO A 327 12.92 -2.47 -1.19
C PRO A 327 13.55 -2.51 0.20
N ARG A 328 14.87 -2.62 0.25
CA ARG A 328 15.58 -2.56 1.52
C ARG A 328 15.47 -1.16 2.11
N ILE A 329 15.38 -1.07 3.43
CA ILE A 329 15.47 0.21 4.14
C ILE A 329 16.91 0.44 4.55
N HIS A 330 17.41 1.63 4.26
CA HIS A 330 18.80 2.00 4.42
C HIS A 330 18.99 3.00 5.53
N ARG A 331 20.10 2.89 6.24
CA ARG A 331 20.51 3.88 7.22
C ARG A 331 21.42 4.91 6.57
N ILE A 332 21.17 6.19 6.83
CA ILE A 332 22.05 7.27 6.40
C ILE A 332 23.36 7.22 7.19
N THR A 333 24.49 7.20 6.48
CA THR A 333 25.84 7.17 7.07
C THR A 333 26.59 8.49 6.94
N ALA A 334 26.27 9.30 5.92
CA ALA A 334 26.82 10.64 5.75
C ALA A 334 25.87 11.54 4.96
N LEU A 335 26.00 12.85 5.16
CA LEU A 335 25.27 13.90 4.45
C LEU A 335 26.25 14.98 3.97
N ASP A 336 26.09 15.43 2.74
CA ASP A 336 26.72 16.66 2.23
C ASP A 336 25.64 17.63 1.78
N VAL A 337 25.29 18.56 2.68
CA VAL A 337 24.23 19.56 2.48
C VAL A 337 24.53 20.45 1.27
N ALA A 338 25.79 20.83 1.03
CA ALA A 338 26.13 21.68 -0.11
C ALA A 338 26.00 20.91 -1.43
N GLY A 339 26.44 19.64 -1.44
CA GLY A 339 26.34 18.75 -2.59
C GLY A 339 24.96 18.14 -2.83
N ARG A 340 24.00 18.29 -1.91
CA ARG A 340 22.70 17.58 -1.92
C ARG A 340 22.86 16.07 -1.98
N THR A 341 23.84 15.51 -1.28
CA THR A 341 24.07 14.06 -1.29
C THR A 341 23.82 13.41 0.06
N VAL A 342 23.23 12.22 0.00
CA VAL A 342 22.97 11.30 1.10
C VAL A 342 23.73 10.02 0.81
N THR A 343 24.59 9.58 1.73
CA THR A 343 25.30 8.30 1.62
C THR A 343 24.59 7.27 2.49
N LEU A 344 24.18 6.16 1.88
CA LEU A 344 23.51 5.02 2.52
C LEU A 344 24.53 3.99 3.04
N ASP A 345 24.06 3.05 3.85
CA ASP A 345 24.88 1.98 4.43
C ASP A 345 25.27 0.88 3.41
N ALA A 346 24.59 0.83 2.27
CA ALA A 346 24.89 -0.01 1.11
C ALA A 346 24.29 0.61 -0.17
N ASP A 347 24.61 0.07 -1.33
CA ASP A 347 23.90 0.40 -2.57
C ASP A 347 22.43 -0.05 -2.44
N PRO A 348 21.44 0.84 -2.64
CA PRO A 348 20.02 0.49 -2.54
C PRO A 348 19.50 -0.41 -3.66
N ASN A 349 20.25 -0.54 -4.76
CA ASN A 349 19.91 -1.41 -5.88
C ASN A 349 20.62 -2.77 -5.83
N ASP A 350 21.53 -2.97 -4.87
CA ASP A 350 22.14 -4.27 -4.64
C ASP A 350 21.15 -5.22 -3.95
N ALA A 351 21.13 -6.47 -4.40
CA ALA A 351 20.42 -7.53 -3.70
C ALA A 351 21.02 -7.74 -2.30
N ALA A 352 20.18 -8.02 -1.31
CA ALA A 352 20.67 -8.59 -0.06
C ALA A 352 21.45 -9.89 -0.34
N PRO A 353 22.51 -10.22 0.42
CA PRO A 353 23.27 -11.45 0.20
C PRO A 353 22.36 -12.70 0.15
N GLY A 354 22.29 -13.35 -1.02
CA GLY A 354 21.47 -14.54 -1.24
C GLY A 354 20.02 -14.29 -1.71
N ALA A 355 19.61 -13.03 -1.90
CA ALA A 355 18.34 -12.66 -2.51
C ALA A 355 18.48 -12.47 -4.03
N GLU A 356 17.38 -12.66 -4.77
CA GLU A 356 17.30 -12.16 -6.14
C GLU A 356 17.34 -10.61 -6.11
N PRO A 357 17.93 -9.95 -7.12
CA PRO A 357 17.87 -8.50 -7.24
C PRO A 357 16.42 -8.01 -7.10
N PRO A 358 16.18 -6.89 -6.40
CA PRO A 358 14.85 -6.30 -6.38
C PRO A 358 14.37 -6.08 -7.82
N ALA A 359 13.05 -6.11 -8.00
CA ALA A 359 12.40 -5.67 -9.26
C ALA A 359 13.03 -4.32 -9.72
N PRO A 360 12.98 -3.98 -11.03
CA PRO A 360 14.02 -3.19 -11.70
C PRO A 360 14.52 -2.00 -10.88
N ALA A 361 15.85 -1.86 -10.82
CA ALA A 361 16.56 -0.89 -10.00
C ALA A 361 15.92 0.51 -10.03
N VAL A 362 15.75 1.11 -8.87
CA VAL A 362 15.33 2.51 -8.77
C VAL A 362 16.52 3.37 -9.14
N THR A 363 16.43 4.01 -10.30
CA THR A 363 17.48 4.89 -10.83
C THR A 363 17.12 6.36 -10.62
N GLY A 364 17.90 7.28 -11.20
CA GLY A 364 17.54 8.70 -11.27
C GLY A 364 16.66 9.03 -12.48
N ASP A 365 15.84 8.10 -12.95
CA ASP A 365 14.96 8.32 -14.11
C ASP A 365 13.83 9.30 -13.74
N PRO A 366 13.82 10.53 -14.30
CA PRO A 366 12.81 11.51 -13.96
C PRO A 366 11.39 11.09 -14.37
N GLU A 367 11.21 10.19 -15.34
CA GLU A 367 9.87 9.72 -15.75
C GLU A 367 9.22 8.79 -14.72
N LEU A 368 10.01 8.22 -13.82
CA LEU A 368 9.54 7.37 -12.72
C LEU A 368 9.47 8.12 -11.37
N HIS A 369 9.84 9.40 -11.34
CA HIS A 369 9.78 10.26 -10.16
C HIS A 369 10.38 9.65 -8.87
N PRO A 370 11.67 9.26 -8.88
CA PRO A 370 12.30 8.62 -7.74
C PRO A 370 12.40 9.56 -6.53
N TYR A 371 12.26 9.01 -5.33
CA TYR A 371 12.33 9.74 -4.07
C TYR A 371 12.87 8.88 -2.91
N LEU A 372 13.50 9.53 -1.94
CA LEU A 372 13.81 8.94 -0.64
C LEU A 372 12.69 9.28 0.35
N ARG A 373 12.14 8.27 1.01
CA ARG A 373 11.16 8.43 2.10
C ARG A 373 11.80 8.14 3.44
N ARG A 374 11.57 8.98 4.45
CA ARG A 374 12.05 8.80 5.82
C ARG A 374 11.09 7.93 6.65
N TRP A 375 11.66 7.09 7.49
CA TRP A 375 10.98 6.28 8.51
C TRP A 375 11.59 6.51 9.90
N ASP A 376 10.77 6.42 10.94
CA ASP A 376 11.16 6.76 12.32
C ASP A 376 11.45 5.53 13.20
N HIS A 377 11.24 4.32 12.69
CA HIS A 377 11.50 3.10 13.44
C HIS A 377 12.98 2.88 13.75
N ARG A 378 13.23 2.04 14.76
CA ARG A 378 14.57 1.61 15.18
C ARG A 378 14.65 0.09 15.14
N PRO A 379 15.12 -0.51 14.02
CA PRO A 379 15.14 -1.95 13.89
C PRO A 379 16.23 -2.58 14.77
N PRO A 380 16.07 -3.86 15.16
CA PRO A 380 17.13 -4.62 15.84
C PRO A 380 18.43 -4.68 15.02
N PRO A 381 19.59 -4.91 15.65
CA PRO A 381 20.85 -5.08 14.93
C PRO A 381 20.76 -6.15 13.84
N GLY A 382 21.13 -5.80 12.61
CA GLY A 382 21.07 -6.69 11.45
C GLY A 382 19.73 -6.68 10.69
N ALA A 383 18.69 -6.04 11.23
CA ALA A 383 17.42 -5.85 10.54
C ALA A 383 17.27 -4.41 10.02
N ASP A 384 16.36 -4.23 9.05
CA ASP A 384 16.00 -2.96 8.46
C ASP A 384 14.54 -2.55 8.75
N ALA A 385 13.72 -3.46 9.28
CA ALA A 385 12.34 -3.23 9.72
C ALA A 385 12.04 -3.97 11.04
N LEU A 386 10.87 -3.70 11.65
CA LEU A 386 10.42 -4.33 12.90
C LEU A 386 9.56 -5.58 12.61
N PRO A 387 9.68 -6.68 13.36
CA PRO A 387 8.82 -7.85 13.17
C PRO A 387 7.39 -7.59 13.66
N VAL A 388 6.40 -8.12 12.95
CA VAL A 388 5.01 -8.18 13.44
C VAL A 388 4.90 -9.31 14.45
N VAL A 389 4.81 -8.96 15.74
CA VAL A 389 4.58 -9.91 16.83
C VAL A 389 3.13 -9.79 17.28
N LEU A 390 2.40 -10.91 17.22
CA LEU A 390 0.99 -10.96 17.57
C LEU A 390 0.75 -10.80 19.07
N ASP A 391 -0.37 -10.19 19.40
CA ASP A 391 -0.95 -10.08 20.75
C ASP A 391 0.00 -9.48 21.80
N THR A 392 1.01 -8.74 21.34
CA THR A 392 2.03 -8.07 22.15
C THR A 392 1.98 -6.56 21.89
N TRP A 393 1.97 -5.76 22.96
CA TRP A 393 2.12 -4.31 22.84
C TRP A 393 3.58 -3.98 22.51
N ILE A 394 3.76 -3.31 21.38
CA ILE A 394 5.06 -2.90 20.84
C ILE A 394 5.14 -1.38 21.00
N PRO A 395 6.12 -0.86 21.78
CA PRO A 395 6.31 0.58 21.91
C PRO A 395 6.85 1.16 20.60
N LEU A 396 6.33 2.32 20.21
CA LEU A 396 6.87 3.13 19.12
C LEU A 396 7.80 4.20 19.71
N GLU A 397 7.22 5.24 20.30
CA GLU A 397 7.88 6.33 21.02
C GLU A 397 6.84 7.13 21.83
N ASP A 398 7.28 8.05 22.69
CA ASP A 398 6.42 9.03 23.40
C ASP A 398 5.19 8.45 24.11
N GLY A 399 5.28 7.18 24.52
CA GLY A 399 4.20 6.44 25.17
C GLY A 399 3.20 5.80 24.20
N VAL A 400 3.30 6.02 22.89
CA VAL A 400 2.46 5.34 21.88
C VAL A 400 2.90 3.89 21.75
N GLU A 401 1.93 2.98 21.85
CA GLU A 401 2.10 1.55 21.66
C GLU A 401 1.10 1.02 20.66
N VAL A 402 1.49 -0.01 19.91
CA VAL A 402 0.60 -0.74 19.00
C VAL A 402 0.61 -2.23 19.28
N ARG A 403 -0.48 -2.91 18.98
CA ARG A 403 -0.61 -4.36 19.10
C ARG A 403 -1.26 -4.92 17.85
N PHE A 404 -0.58 -5.85 17.20
CA PHE A 404 -1.14 -6.59 16.08
C PHE A 404 -1.90 -7.81 16.57
N SER A 405 -3.00 -8.15 15.92
CA SER A 405 -3.79 -9.33 16.28
C SER A 405 -4.30 -10.06 15.05
N ALA A 406 -4.66 -11.33 15.24
CA ALA A 406 -5.41 -12.04 14.23
C ALA A 406 -6.82 -11.43 14.04
N PRO A 407 -7.42 -11.56 12.84
CA PRO A 407 -8.82 -11.25 12.67
C PRO A 407 -9.66 -12.23 13.52
N PRO A 408 -10.83 -11.80 14.00
CA PRO A 408 -11.75 -12.70 14.69
C PRO A 408 -12.12 -13.88 13.77
N ALA A 409 -12.21 -15.08 14.35
CA ALA A 409 -12.66 -16.26 13.61
C ALA A 409 -14.13 -16.04 13.18
N PRO A 410 -14.50 -16.29 11.92
CA PRO A 410 -15.91 -16.23 11.52
C PRO A 410 -16.72 -17.27 12.29
N ASP A 411 -17.92 -16.89 12.72
CA ASP A 411 -18.77 -17.70 13.60
C ASP A 411 -19.06 -19.11 13.05
N ASP A 412 -19.06 -19.27 11.73
CA ASP A 412 -19.42 -20.51 11.02
C ASP A 412 -18.22 -21.40 10.61
N LEU A 413 -16.98 -21.01 10.92
CA LEU A 413 -15.80 -21.77 10.50
C LEU A 413 -15.49 -22.94 11.46
N PRO A 414 -15.29 -24.18 10.96
CA PRO A 414 -14.91 -25.29 11.82
C PRO A 414 -13.62 -24.96 12.58
N LYS A 415 -13.57 -25.23 13.90
CA LYS A 415 -12.44 -24.88 14.81
C LYS A 415 -11.04 -25.25 14.31
N LYS A 416 -10.92 -26.22 13.38
CA LYS A 416 -9.66 -26.62 12.72
C LYS A 416 -9.19 -25.67 11.60
N ALA A 417 -10.10 -24.93 10.97
CA ALA A 417 -9.80 -23.93 9.95
C ALA A 417 -9.50 -22.54 10.54
N ALA A 418 -9.89 -22.29 11.81
CA ALA A 418 -9.61 -21.09 12.59
C ALA A 418 -8.12 -20.92 13.01
N HIS A 419 -7.21 -21.76 12.50
CA HIS A 419 -5.79 -21.78 12.86
C HIS A 419 -4.85 -21.24 11.76
N LYS A 420 -5.38 -20.73 10.64
CA LYS A 420 -4.51 -20.06 9.66
C LYS A 420 -4.01 -18.75 10.26
N PRO A 421 -2.69 -18.51 10.32
CA PRO A 421 -2.16 -17.29 10.89
C PRO A 421 -2.64 -16.07 10.08
N PRO A 422 -2.89 -14.92 10.74
CA PRO A 422 -3.23 -13.69 10.05
C PRO A 422 -2.16 -13.34 9.03
N ARG A 423 -2.59 -12.94 7.84
CA ARG A 423 -1.71 -12.37 6.83
C ARG A 423 -1.68 -10.86 6.97
N PHE A 424 -0.47 -10.32 6.95
CA PHE A 424 -0.20 -8.89 6.85
C PHE A 424 0.40 -8.65 5.47
N ARG A 425 -0.16 -7.69 4.74
CA ARG A 425 0.21 -7.40 3.35
C ARG A 425 1.01 -6.12 3.26
N ARG A 426 2.03 -6.10 2.42
CA ARG A 426 2.81 -4.89 2.14
C ARG A 426 1.87 -3.74 1.78
N GLY A 427 2.12 -2.58 2.38
CA GLY A 427 1.33 -1.37 2.16
C GLY A 427 0.04 -1.25 2.98
N ASP A 428 -0.46 -2.34 3.59
CA ASP A 428 -1.48 -2.23 4.64
C ASP A 428 -0.92 -1.33 5.76
N HIS A 429 -1.70 -0.33 6.18
CA HIS A 429 -1.27 0.60 7.20
C HIS A 429 -2.44 1.10 8.06
N TRP A 430 -2.08 1.65 9.22
CA TRP A 430 -2.99 2.29 10.16
C TRP A 430 -2.49 3.70 10.46
N LEU A 431 -3.43 4.59 10.76
CA LEU A 431 -3.18 5.97 11.11
C LEU A 431 -3.60 6.19 12.56
N VAL A 432 -2.68 6.68 13.39
CA VAL A 432 -2.89 6.88 14.83
C VAL A 432 -2.69 8.37 15.14
N PRO A 433 -3.76 9.18 15.18
CA PRO A 433 -3.65 10.59 15.51
C PRO A 433 -3.33 10.75 17.00
N ALA A 434 -2.17 11.30 17.35
CA ALA A 434 -1.78 11.61 18.72
C ALA A 434 -2.01 13.10 19.01
N ARG A 435 -2.48 13.43 20.21
CA ARG A 435 -2.81 14.81 20.58
C ARG A 435 -2.16 15.21 21.90
N THR A 436 -1.34 16.26 21.86
CA THR A 436 -0.65 16.80 23.04
C THR A 436 -1.64 17.29 24.09
N VAL A 437 -2.72 17.95 23.67
CA VAL A 437 -3.71 18.53 24.60
C VAL A 437 -4.47 17.46 25.38
N SER A 438 -4.88 16.36 24.74
CA SER A 438 -5.51 15.24 25.47
C SER A 438 -4.49 14.33 26.15
N GLY A 439 -3.22 14.41 25.75
CA GLY A 439 -2.19 13.49 26.21
C GLY A 439 -2.49 12.04 25.85
N ASP A 440 -3.15 11.80 24.71
CA ASP A 440 -3.60 10.46 24.28
C ASP A 440 -3.70 10.36 22.74
N VAL A 441 -3.92 9.15 22.24
CA VAL A 441 -4.24 8.85 20.84
C VAL A 441 -5.76 8.82 20.60
N LEU A 442 -6.17 9.29 19.44
CA LEU A 442 -7.55 9.20 18.98
C LEU A 442 -7.80 7.83 18.35
N TRP A 443 -8.09 6.84 19.19
CA TRP A 443 -8.28 5.45 18.76
C TRP A 443 -9.66 4.90 19.15
N PRO A 444 -10.33 4.11 18.27
CA PRO A 444 -11.60 3.46 18.61
C PRO A 444 -11.47 2.55 19.84
N GLN A 445 -12.49 2.55 20.70
CA GLN A 445 -12.55 1.71 21.90
C GLN A 445 -13.66 0.67 21.75
N ASP A 446 -13.41 -0.53 22.25
CA ASP A 446 -14.40 -1.57 22.52
C ASP A 446 -14.54 -1.76 24.05
N PRO A 447 -15.47 -2.61 24.53
CA PRO A 447 -15.62 -2.85 25.97
C PRO A 447 -14.40 -3.46 26.67
N GLU A 448 -13.47 -4.07 25.93
CA GLU A 448 -12.26 -4.73 26.44
C GLU A 448 -11.01 -3.83 26.36
N GLY A 449 -11.10 -2.70 25.65
CA GLY A 449 -10.06 -1.68 25.56
C GLY A 449 -9.92 -1.09 24.14
N PRO A 450 -8.70 -0.73 23.73
CA PRO A 450 -8.44 -0.23 22.38
C PRO A 450 -8.81 -1.28 21.33
N ALA A 451 -9.74 -0.93 20.44
CA ALA A 451 -10.28 -1.87 19.47
C ALA A 451 -9.24 -2.28 18.43
N ALA A 452 -9.25 -3.56 18.05
CA ALA A 452 -8.45 -4.06 16.94
C ALA A 452 -9.17 -3.84 15.60
N VAL A 453 -8.66 -2.92 14.78
CA VAL A 453 -9.28 -2.51 13.51
C VAL A 453 -8.48 -3.01 12.31
N GLU A 454 -9.17 -3.14 11.17
CA GLU A 454 -8.53 -3.46 9.89
C GLU A 454 -7.66 -2.29 9.41
N PRO A 455 -6.68 -2.54 8.53
CA PRO A 455 -5.87 -1.48 7.95
C PRO A 455 -6.72 -0.40 7.29
N HIS A 456 -6.37 0.86 7.52
CA HIS A 456 -6.93 2.03 6.80
C HIS A 456 -6.39 2.14 5.37
N GLY A 457 -5.41 1.31 5.01
CA GLY A 457 -4.57 1.46 3.82
C GLY A 457 -5.26 1.26 2.48
N VAL A 458 -4.45 0.98 1.45
CA VAL A 458 -4.90 1.03 0.05
C VAL A 458 -6.06 0.05 -0.20
N VAL A 459 -7.17 0.59 -0.71
CA VAL A 459 -8.34 -0.21 -1.10
C VAL A 459 -8.20 -0.59 -2.57
N TYR A 460 -7.70 -1.78 -2.82
CA TYR A 460 -7.68 -2.39 -4.15
C TYR A 460 -9.05 -2.97 -4.50
N ARG A 461 -9.53 -2.65 -5.70
CA ARG A 461 -10.77 -3.16 -6.29
C ARG A 461 -10.42 -4.00 -7.50
N TYR A 462 -11.14 -5.10 -7.70
CA TYR A 462 -10.78 -6.09 -8.71
C TYR A 462 -11.95 -6.45 -9.61
N ALA A 463 -11.69 -6.60 -10.92
CA ALA A 463 -12.69 -6.97 -11.91
C ALA A 463 -12.16 -8.08 -12.84
N PRO A 464 -12.80 -9.26 -12.91
CA PRO A 464 -12.55 -10.23 -13.98
C PRO A 464 -12.90 -9.60 -15.34
N LEU A 465 -11.91 -9.42 -16.21
CA LEU A 465 -12.09 -8.79 -17.52
C LEU A 465 -12.44 -9.80 -18.60
N ALA A 466 -11.65 -10.87 -18.70
CA ALA A 466 -11.76 -11.86 -19.76
C ALA A 466 -11.26 -13.25 -19.33
N TYR A 467 -11.75 -14.28 -19.99
CA TYR A 467 -11.20 -15.62 -20.01
C TYR A 467 -10.44 -15.82 -21.32
N VAL A 468 -9.17 -16.21 -21.28
CA VAL A 468 -8.38 -16.49 -22.47
C VAL A 468 -8.20 -18.00 -22.61
N PRO A 469 -8.81 -18.65 -23.62
CA PRO A 469 -8.58 -20.07 -23.88
C PRO A 469 -7.17 -20.31 -24.44
N ALA A 470 -6.70 -21.55 -24.33
CA ALA A 470 -5.43 -21.97 -24.94
C ALA A 470 -5.43 -21.77 -26.48
N GLN A 471 -6.59 -21.91 -27.13
CA GLN A 471 -6.79 -21.55 -28.53
C GLN A 471 -8.10 -20.78 -28.69
N GLY A 472 -8.08 -19.76 -29.56
CA GLY A 472 -9.23 -18.91 -29.85
C GLY A 472 -9.14 -17.54 -29.17
N ASP A 473 -10.20 -16.76 -29.37
CA ASP A 473 -10.26 -15.38 -28.91
C ASP A 473 -10.63 -15.28 -27.42
N PRO A 474 -10.13 -14.25 -26.71
CA PRO A 474 -10.59 -13.95 -25.36
C PRO A 474 -12.11 -13.80 -25.28
N VAL A 475 -12.71 -14.33 -24.21
CA VAL A 475 -14.14 -14.23 -23.92
C VAL A 475 -14.34 -13.16 -22.84
N PRO A 476 -15.06 -12.06 -23.11
CA PRO A 476 -15.28 -11.01 -22.12
C PRO A 476 -16.16 -11.51 -20.97
N LEU A 477 -15.82 -11.10 -19.75
CA LEU A 477 -16.51 -11.51 -18.50
C LEU A 477 -17.31 -10.37 -17.85
N VAL A 478 -17.18 -9.14 -18.33
CA VAL A 478 -17.82 -7.96 -17.72
C VAL A 478 -19.11 -7.63 -18.48
N PRO A 479 -20.23 -7.43 -17.77
CA PRO A 479 -21.48 -7.02 -18.41
C PRO A 479 -21.39 -5.58 -18.97
N VAL A 480 -22.08 -5.36 -20.08
CA VAL A 480 -22.28 -4.04 -20.69
C VAL A 480 -23.67 -3.53 -20.30
N PHE A 481 -23.78 -2.23 -19.99
CA PHE A 481 -25.05 -1.58 -19.71
C PHE A 481 -25.28 -0.40 -20.65
N THR A 482 -26.54 -0.15 -20.99
CA THR A 482 -26.95 1.06 -21.73
C THR A 482 -27.16 2.20 -20.74
N PRO A 483 -26.44 3.33 -20.84
CA PRO A 483 -26.64 4.47 -19.94
C PRO A 483 -28.09 5.00 -19.98
N LEU A 484 -28.66 5.34 -18.81
CA LEU A 484 -30.02 5.88 -18.70
C LEU A 484 -30.19 7.24 -19.37
N PHE A 485 -29.10 8.01 -19.48
CA PHE A 485 -29.03 9.30 -20.16
C PHE A 485 -27.82 9.28 -21.10
N PRO A 486 -28.00 8.92 -22.38
CA PRO A 486 -26.93 8.74 -23.36
C PRO A 486 -26.25 10.04 -23.80
#